data_AF-A0A4Q3KEF8-F1
#
_entry.id   AF-A0A4Q3KEF8-F1
#
_cell.length_a   1.000
_cell.length_b   1.000
_cell.length_c   1.000
_cell.angle_alpha   90.00
_cell.angle_beta   90.00
_cell.angle_gamma   90.00
#
_symmetry.space_group_name_H-M   'P 1'
#
loop_
_entity.id
_entity.type
_entity.pdbx_description
1 polymer ?
#
loop_
_entity_poly.entity_id
_entity_poly.type
_entity_poly.pdbx_seq_one_letter_code
_entity_poly.pdbx_strand_id
1 'polypeptide(L)'
;MSNAHVHRYIAAGAGARHAYELNHQRIAGVWAQARPVVAGDAADCYLRGNGAVPPVQGDWPASLRLHPALDYWRVARNGIAVREGQFPALLVLLQIDVFPHGVHRPAVQHAVALQRIYLTADGALAPVASPIKLTGAAGPAQGAAVQLAPVTAGADTASGWGVAVGVCAALRIGRATRMPVWAVPDAAALAHVRWPRGARSAHLFIDPREPAQWQPAAELARKANACGLDVYPMAAQLADVASAAGAPHSPQITATRL
;
A
#
# COMPACT_ATOMS: atom_id res chain seq x y z
N MET A 1 -13.12 -34.79 -25.51
CA MET A 1 -12.95 -33.41 -24.99
C MET A 1 -11.46 -33.09 -24.99
N SER A 2 -11.05 -32.07 -25.76
CA SER A 2 -9.71 -31.94 -26.38
C SER A 2 -8.57 -31.48 -25.44
N ASN A 3 -7.42 -32.17 -25.53
CA ASN A 3 -6.13 -31.87 -24.90
C ASN A 3 -5.62 -30.42 -25.13
N ALA A 4 -6.14 -29.72 -26.15
CA ALA A 4 -5.69 -28.37 -26.51
C ALA A 4 -5.99 -27.29 -25.43
N HIS A 5 -7.04 -27.48 -24.63
CA HIS A 5 -7.38 -26.53 -23.56
C HIS A 5 -6.40 -26.62 -22.37
N VAL A 6 -5.95 -27.83 -22.04
CA VAL A 6 -5.02 -28.08 -20.92
C VAL A 6 -3.63 -27.54 -21.24
N HIS A 7 -3.13 -27.75 -22.47
CA HIS A 7 -1.83 -27.22 -22.89
C HIS A 7 -1.77 -25.68 -22.90
N ARG A 8 -2.85 -24.99 -23.31
CA ARG A 8 -2.92 -23.52 -23.30
C ARG A 8 -2.90 -22.95 -21.88
N TYR A 9 -3.55 -23.62 -20.93
CA TYR A 9 -3.57 -23.20 -19.52
C TYR A 9 -2.22 -23.43 -18.83
N ILE A 10 -1.55 -24.55 -19.13
CA ILE A 10 -0.21 -24.86 -18.61
C ILE A 10 0.84 -23.89 -19.18
N ALA A 11 0.79 -23.57 -20.47
CA ALA A 11 1.69 -22.60 -21.10
C ALA A 11 1.47 -21.17 -20.58
N ALA A 12 0.20 -20.76 -20.41
CA ALA A 12 -0.14 -19.46 -19.80
C ALA A 12 0.30 -19.40 -18.32
N GLY A 13 0.14 -20.49 -17.57
CA GLY A 13 0.60 -20.61 -16.18
C GLY A 13 2.14 -20.60 -16.05
N ALA A 14 2.85 -21.25 -16.97
CA ALA A 14 4.31 -21.21 -17.03
C ALA A 14 4.84 -19.82 -17.39
N GLY A 15 4.21 -19.14 -18.35
CA GLY A 15 4.53 -17.76 -18.72
C GLY A 15 4.30 -16.76 -17.58
N ALA A 16 3.20 -16.91 -16.83
CA ALA A 16 2.90 -16.09 -15.66
C ALA A 16 3.92 -16.30 -14.52
N ARG A 17 4.30 -17.54 -14.24
CA ARG A 17 5.34 -17.86 -13.24
C ARG A 17 6.69 -17.25 -13.61
N HIS A 18 7.09 -17.36 -14.87
CA HIS A 18 8.34 -16.75 -15.35
C HIS A 18 8.31 -15.22 -15.22
N ALA A 19 7.19 -14.58 -15.58
CA ALA A 19 7.02 -13.14 -15.41
C ALA A 19 7.06 -12.71 -13.93
N TYR A 20 6.50 -13.51 -13.02
CA TYR A 20 6.57 -13.25 -11.58
C TYR A 20 8.00 -13.33 -11.04
N GLU A 21 8.79 -14.30 -11.47
CA GLU A 21 10.19 -14.43 -11.07
C GLU A 21 11.03 -13.24 -11.56
N LEU A 22 10.85 -12.83 -12.83
CA LEU A 22 11.51 -11.64 -13.36
C LEU A 22 11.11 -10.36 -12.60
N ASN A 23 9.83 -10.23 -12.24
CA ASN A 23 9.36 -9.11 -11.45
C ASN A 23 9.90 -9.14 -10.02
N HIS A 24 10.02 -10.33 -9.41
CA HIS A 24 10.60 -10.51 -8.09
C HIS A 24 12.04 -9.99 -8.05
N GLN A 25 12.86 -10.38 -9.03
CA GLN A 25 14.24 -9.91 -9.17
C GLN A 25 14.32 -8.39 -9.40
N ARG A 26 13.44 -7.83 -10.24
CA ARG A 26 13.37 -6.37 -10.47
C ARG A 26 12.97 -5.60 -9.22
N ILE A 27 11.96 -6.07 -8.50
CA ILE A 27 11.50 -5.47 -7.25
C ILE A 27 12.63 -5.50 -6.22
N ALA A 28 13.27 -6.65 -6.03
CA ALA A 28 14.40 -6.80 -5.11
C ALA A 28 15.58 -5.88 -5.48
N GLY A 29 15.92 -5.79 -6.77
CA GLY A 29 16.99 -4.92 -7.26
C GLY A 29 16.72 -3.44 -7.00
N VAL A 30 15.51 -2.95 -7.32
CA VAL A 30 15.10 -1.56 -7.05
C VAL A 30 15.05 -1.28 -5.55
N TRP A 31 14.55 -2.23 -4.75
CA TRP A 31 14.45 -2.08 -3.29
C TRP A 31 15.81 -2.04 -2.60
N ALA A 32 16.78 -2.82 -3.10
CA ALA A 32 18.15 -2.86 -2.58
C ALA A 32 18.94 -1.56 -2.85
N GLN A 33 18.61 -0.85 -3.93
CA GLN A 33 19.20 0.45 -4.27
C GLN A 33 18.56 1.62 -3.49
N ALA A 34 17.49 1.36 -2.76
CA ALA A 34 16.79 2.34 -1.96
C ALA A 34 17.26 2.32 -0.49
N ARG A 35 17.22 3.50 0.14
CA ARG A 35 17.60 3.71 1.54
C ARG A 35 16.38 4.01 2.40
N PRO A 36 16.46 3.82 3.74
CA PRO A 36 15.43 4.29 4.64
C PRO A 36 15.12 5.78 4.40
N VAL A 37 13.85 6.16 4.58
CA VAL A 37 13.45 7.58 4.52
C VAL A 37 14.01 8.29 5.75
N VAL A 38 14.71 9.40 5.54
CA VAL A 38 15.33 10.21 6.59
C VAL A 38 14.79 11.63 6.59
N ALA A 39 14.82 12.29 7.75
CA ALA A 39 14.31 13.65 7.89
C ALA A 39 14.94 14.63 6.87
N GLY A 40 14.10 15.36 6.15
CA GLY A 40 14.50 16.37 5.17
C GLY A 40 14.85 15.83 3.78
N ASP A 41 14.79 14.51 3.55
CA ASP A 41 14.89 13.99 2.19
C ASP A 41 13.58 14.18 1.39
N ALA A 42 13.63 13.97 0.07
CA ALA A 42 12.47 14.18 -0.80
C ALA A 42 11.23 13.37 -0.35
N ALA A 43 11.41 12.15 0.14
CA ALA A 43 10.30 11.30 0.57
C ALA A 43 9.71 11.79 1.91
N ASP A 44 10.55 12.21 2.86
CA ASP A 44 10.12 12.83 4.11
C ASP A 44 9.36 14.14 3.85
N CYS A 45 9.89 15.01 3.00
CA CYS A 45 9.22 16.24 2.57
C CYS A 45 7.87 15.95 1.92
N TYR A 46 7.78 14.94 1.05
CA TYR A 46 6.51 14.52 0.45
C TYR A 46 5.51 14.03 1.50
N LEU A 47 5.92 13.12 2.39
CA LEU A 47 5.04 12.55 3.40
C LEU A 47 4.54 13.63 4.38
N ARG A 48 5.42 14.48 4.88
CA ARG A 48 5.09 15.60 5.77
C ARG A 48 4.26 16.67 5.08
N GLY A 49 4.58 17.00 3.83
CA GLY A 49 3.80 17.90 2.97
C GLY A 49 2.40 17.36 2.66
N ASN A 50 2.16 16.06 2.88
CA ASN A 50 0.83 15.43 2.83
C ASN A 50 0.22 15.18 4.23
N GLY A 51 0.79 15.80 5.27
CA GLY A 51 0.30 15.76 6.65
C GLY A 51 0.65 14.49 7.42
N ALA A 52 1.38 13.55 6.82
CA ALA A 52 1.83 12.34 7.50
C ALA A 52 2.95 12.67 8.49
N VAL A 53 3.00 11.91 9.57
CA VAL A 53 4.04 12.01 10.59
C VAL A 53 4.52 10.60 10.92
N PRO A 54 5.82 10.40 11.18
CA PRO A 54 6.34 9.10 11.61
C PRO A 54 5.55 8.51 12.80
N PRO A 55 5.18 7.21 12.75
CA PRO A 55 4.43 6.56 13.82
C PRO A 55 5.30 6.32 15.06
N VAL A 56 6.61 6.08 14.88
CA VAL A 56 7.62 6.00 15.94
C VAL A 56 8.47 7.28 15.89
N GLN A 57 8.97 7.74 17.03
CA GLN A 57 9.68 9.02 17.15
C GLN A 57 10.89 9.11 16.21
N GLY A 58 10.68 9.74 15.04
CA GLY A 58 11.71 9.99 14.03
C GLY A 58 11.74 9.01 12.86
N ASP A 59 11.14 7.81 12.99
CA ASP A 59 11.35 6.71 12.04
C ASP A 59 10.11 6.39 11.21
N TRP A 60 10.27 6.45 9.88
CA TRP A 60 9.27 5.97 8.94
C TRP A 60 9.22 4.44 8.88
N PRO A 61 8.06 3.82 8.61
CA PRO A 61 7.94 2.37 8.49
C PRO A 61 8.92 1.77 7.48
N ALA A 62 9.47 0.59 7.79
CA ALA A 62 10.43 -0.10 6.93
C ALA A 62 9.86 -0.48 5.54
N SER A 63 8.53 -0.50 5.39
CA SER A 63 7.84 -0.65 4.10
C SER A 63 7.95 0.59 3.20
N LEU A 64 8.58 1.67 3.67
CA LEU A 64 8.83 2.91 2.94
C LEU A 64 10.34 3.13 2.78
N ARG A 65 10.78 3.41 1.56
CA ARG A 65 12.18 3.75 1.26
C ARG A 65 12.29 4.85 0.21
N LEU A 66 13.39 5.58 0.21
CA LEU A 66 13.73 6.52 -0.84
C LEU A 66 14.74 5.89 -1.81
N HIS A 67 14.38 5.83 -3.09
CA HIS A 67 15.35 5.62 -4.16
C HIS A 67 15.87 6.98 -4.65
N PRO A 68 17.19 7.24 -4.67
CA PRO A 68 17.72 8.60 -4.92
C PRO A 68 17.57 9.07 -6.36
N ALA A 69 17.62 8.17 -7.35
CA ALA A 69 17.55 8.51 -8.77
C ALA A 69 16.94 7.35 -9.59
N LEU A 70 15.64 7.12 -9.44
CA LEU A 70 14.94 6.04 -10.13
C LEU A 70 14.59 6.44 -11.56
N ASP A 71 14.88 5.56 -12.52
CA ASP A 71 14.48 5.77 -13.90
C ASP A 71 12.96 5.87 -14.04
N TYR A 72 12.54 6.89 -14.79
CA TYR A 72 11.16 7.06 -15.20
C TYR A 72 11.00 6.69 -16.67
N TRP A 73 10.15 5.68 -16.91
CA TRP A 73 9.84 5.18 -18.24
C TRP A 73 8.39 5.51 -18.60
N ARG A 74 8.17 6.01 -19.81
CA ARG A 74 6.85 6.21 -20.40
C ARG A 74 6.71 5.35 -21.64
N VAL A 75 5.55 4.71 -21.79
CA VAL A 75 5.19 4.05 -23.05
C VAL A 75 4.71 5.13 -24.01
N ALA A 76 5.45 5.34 -25.10
CA ALA A 76 5.07 6.27 -26.15
C ALA A 76 3.86 5.73 -26.93
N ARG A 77 3.22 6.58 -27.75
CA ARG A 77 2.01 6.21 -28.51
C ARG A 77 2.23 5.01 -29.46
N ASN A 78 3.47 4.80 -29.89
CA ASN A 78 3.89 3.68 -30.72
C ASN A 78 4.15 2.37 -29.93
N GLY A 79 3.87 2.36 -28.62
CA GLY A 79 4.10 1.19 -27.75
C GLY A 79 5.54 1.04 -27.25
N ILE A 80 6.47 1.89 -27.67
CA ILE A 80 7.88 1.80 -27.27
C ILE A 80 8.07 2.49 -25.92
N ALA A 81 8.73 1.80 -24.98
CA ALA A 81 9.12 2.38 -23.71
C ALA A 81 10.31 3.34 -23.92
N VAL A 82 10.13 4.59 -23.52
CA VAL A 82 11.16 5.64 -23.57
C VAL A 82 11.49 6.06 -22.15
N ARG A 83 12.78 6.10 -21.81
CA ARG A 83 13.28 6.67 -20.56
C ARG A 83 13.27 8.18 -20.67
N GLU A 84 12.52 8.86 -19.81
CA GLU A 84 12.39 10.33 -19.87
C GLU A 84 13.26 11.04 -18.83
N GLY A 85 13.75 10.33 -17.82
CA GLY A 85 14.63 10.92 -16.81
C GLY A 85 14.85 10.02 -15.61
N GLN A 86 15.50 10.59 -14.59
CA GLN A 86 15.69 10.02 -13.27
C GLN A 86 15.18 10.99 -12.22
N PHE A 87 14.50 10.45 -11.21
CA PHE A 87 13.95 11.26 -10.12
C PHE A 87 14.13 10.53 -8.79
N PRO A 88 14.29 11.28 -7.68
CA PRO A 88 14.00 10.73 -6.36
C PRO A 88 12.63 10.06 -6.36
N ALA A 89 12.50 8.89 -5.73
CA ALA A 89 11.22 8.18 -5.67
C ALA A 89 10.98 7.57 -4.30
N LEU A 90 9.84 7.91 -3.70
CA LEU A 90 9.32 7.16 -2.56
C LEU A 90 8.83 5.80 -3.08
N LEU A 91 9.49 4.74 -2.60
CA LEU A 91 9.09 3.36 -2.80
C LEU A 91 8.21 2.92 -1.64
N VAL A 92 7.01 2.48 -1.97
CA VAL A 92 6.04 1.94 -1.04
C VAL A 92 5.88 0.45 -1.34
N LEU A 93 6.27 -0.40 -0.39
CA LEU A 93 6.29 -1.84 -0.57
C LEU A 93 4.90 -2.45 -0.31
N LEU A 94 4.34 -3.10 -1.33
CA LEU A 94 3.15 -3.92 -1.18
C LEU A 94 3.57 -5.34 -0.84
N GLN A 95 3.03 -5.85 0.26
CA GLN A 95 3.35 -7.16 0.80
C GLN A 95 2.08 -7.96 1.04
N ILE A 96 2.22 -9.29 0.98
CA ILE A 96 1.18 -10.23 1.34
C ILE A 96 1.77 -11.32 2.22
N ASP A 97 1.02 -11.71 3.25
CA ASP A 97 1.39 -12.85 4.08
C ASP A 97 1.16 -14.15 3.31
N VAL A 98 2.21 -14.97 3.21
CA VAL A 98 2.18 -16.30 2.62
C VAL A 98 2.56 -17.37 3.64
N PHE A 99 2.04 -18.59 3.45
CA PHE A 99 2.24 -19.71 4.38
C PHE A 99 2.92 -20.88 3.67
N PRO A 100 4.20 -20.75 3.28
CA PRO A 100 4.90 -21.77 2.49
C PRO A 100 5.04 -23.10 3.24
N HIS A 101 4.99 -23.07 4.58
CA HIS A 101 5.10 -24.24 5.45
C HIS A 101 3.75 -24.65 6.08
N GLY A 102 2.63 -24.23 5.47
CA GLY A 102 1.28 -24.53 5.92
C GLY A 102 0.70 -23.50 6.89
N VAL A 103 -0.62 -23.46 6.98
CA VAL A 103 -1.39 -22.44 7.70
C VAL A 103 -1.21 -22.48 9.21
N HIS A 104 -0.59 -23.51 9.79
CA HIS A 104 -0.29 -23.58 11.23
C HIS A 104 1.10 -23.03 11.59
N ARG A 105 1.90 -22.63 10.59
CA ARG A 105 3.21 -22.00 10.79
C ARG A 105 3.10 -20.47 10.68
N PRO A 106 4.10 -19.72 11.19
CA PRO A 106 4.19 -18.28 10.98
C PRO A 106 4.11 -17.92 9.50
N ALA A 107 3.44 -16.81 9.19
CA ALA A 107 3.47 -16.26 7.85
C ALA A 107 4.87 -15.75 7.51
N VAL A 108 5.19 -15.80 6.22
CA VAL A 108 6.33 -15.08 5.64
C VAL A 108 5.75 -13.93 4.83
N GLN A 109 6.28 -12.72 5.01
CA GLN A 109 5.90 -11.59 4.18
C GLN A 109 6.54 -11.72 2.80
N HIS A 110 5.70 -11.73 1.76
CA HIS A 110 6.14 -11.76 0.38
C HIS A 110 6.00 -10.39 -0.26
N ALA A 111 7.11 -9.85 -0.79
CA ALA A 111 7.12 -8.59 -1.54
C ALA A 111 6.45 -8.79 -2.92
N VAL A 112 5.32 -8.13 -3.12
CA VAL A 112 4.48 -8.32 -4.31
C VAL A 112 4.78 -7.27 -5.37
N ALA A 113 4.86 -6.01 -4.99
CA ALA A 113 5.02 -4.89 -5.91
C ALA A 113 5.58 -3.68 -5.17
N LEU A 114 6.10 -2.73 -5.93
CA LEU A 114 6.42 -1.39 -5.45
C LEU A 114 5.45 -0.39 -6.08
N GLN A 115 4.79 0.41 -5.24
CA GLN A 115 4.25 1.68 -5.69
C GLN A 115 5.38 2.70 -5.64
N ARG A 116 5.67 3.30 -6.79
CA ARG A 116 6.71 4.30 -6.98
C ARG A 116 6.03 5.65 -7.09
N ILE A 117 6.36 6.55 -6.18
CA ILE A 117 5.91 7.94 -6.19
C ILE A 117 7.14 8.76 -6.56
N TYR A 118 7.21 9.22 -7.80
CA TYR A 118 8.33 10.02 -8.32
C TYR A 118 8.20 11.46 -7.83
N LEU A 119 9.30 12.00 -7.34
CA LEU A 119 9.35 13.27 -6.61
C LEU A 119 10.37 14.23 -7.22
N THR A 120 10.16 15.52 -6.99
CA THR A 120 11.23 16.52 -7.09
C THR A 120 12.18 16.39 -5.90
N ALA A 121 13.33 17.08 -5.95
CA ALA A 121 14.26 17.12 -4.82
C ALA A 121 13.60 17.69 -3.53
N ASP A 122 12.66 18.63 -3.70
CA ASP A 122 11.94 19.29 -2.60
C ASP A 122 10.71 18.50 -2.11
N GLY A 123 10.45 17.30 -2.65
CA GLY A 123 9.36 16.44 -2.21
C GLY A 123 7.98 16.75 -2.81
N ALA A 124 7.90 17.56 -3.86
CA ALA A 124 6.70 17.66 -4.68
C ALA A 124 6.60 16.46 -5.64
N LEU A 125 5.41 16.18 -6.20
CA LEU A 125 5.30 15.19 -7.29
C LEU A 125 6.16 15.63 -8.49
N ALA A 126 6.92 14.69 -9.05
CA ALA A 126 7.73 14.97 -10.24
C ALA A 126 6.83 15.44 -11.41
N PRO A 127 7.29 16.40 -12.23
CA PRO A 127 6.52 16.97 -13.35
C PRO A 127 6.49 16.02 -14.55
N VAL A 128 5.94 14.82 -14.35
CA VAL A 128 5.82 13.75 -15.34
C VAL A 128 4.37 13.32 -15.49
N ALA A 129 4.01 12.71 -16.62
CA ALA A 129 2.62 12.40 -16.96
C ALA A 129 1.89 11.51 -15.94
N SER A 130 2.60 10.62 -15.25
CA SER A 130 2.04 9.73 -14.23
C SER A 130 3.08 9.55 -13.12
N PRO A 131 3.10 10.44 -12.12
CA PRO A 131 4.13 10.43 -11.07
C PRO A 131 3.96 9.28 -10.07
N ILE A 132 2.83 8.56 -10.10
CA ILE A 132 2.58 7.40 -9.24
C ILE A 132 2.40 6.16 -10.13
N LYS A 133 3.26 5.14 -9.96
CA LYS A 133 3.24 3.92 -10.78
C LYS A 133 3.50 2.66 -9.96
N LEU A 134 2.69 1.63 -10.17
CA LEU A 134 2.99 0.28 -9.69
C LEU A 134 4.01 -0.41 -10.59
N THR A 135 4.82 -1.30 -10.03
CA THR A 135 5.62 -2.25 -10.79
C THR A 135 4.77 -3.41 -11.29
N GLY A 136 5.31 -4.25 -12.18
CA GLY A 136 4.77 -5.59 -12.37
C GLY A 136 4.79 -6.36 -11.05
N ALA A 137 3.82 -7.25 -10.86
CA ALA A 137 3.69 -8.03 -9.64
C ALA A 137 4.59 -9.28 -9.65
N ALA A 138 5.17 -9.61 -8.51
CA ALA A 138 5.91 -10.83 -8.24
C ALA A 138 4.99 -11.91 -7.62
N GLY A 139 3.83 -12.15 -8.23
CA GLY A 139 2.81 -13.07 -7.70
C GLY A 139 1.40 -12.47 -7.75
N PRO A 140 0.41 -13.15 -7.15
CA PRO A 140 -0.94 -12.60 -7.02
C PRO A 140 -0.92 -11.29 -6.23
N ALA A 141 -1.27 -10.18 -6.88
CA ALA A 141 -1.28 -8.87 -6.22
C ALA A 141 -2.55 -8.60 -5.40
N GLN A 142 -3.62 -9.35 -5.67
CA GLN A 142 -4.85 -9.26 -4.91
C GLN A 142 -4.60 -9.62 -3.44
N GLY A 143 -4.96 -8.69 -2.56
CA GLY A 143 -4.79 -8.85 -1.12
C GLY A 143 -3.50 -8.30 -0.54
N ALA A 144 -2.57 -7.83 -1.39
CA ALA A 144 -1.38 -7.15 -0.90
C ALA A 144 -1.72 -5.77 -0.32
N ALA A 145 -0.99 -5.38 0.72
CA ALA A 145 -1.12 -4.11 1.41
C ALA A 145 0.25 -3.55 1.77
N VAL A 146 0.30 -2.28 2.10
CA VAL A 146 1.46 -1.64 2.73
C VAL A 146 1.30 -1.78 4.24
N GLN A 147 2.13 -2.62 4.86
CA GLN A 147 2.07 -2.90 6.29
C GLN A 147 2.87 -1.84 7.06
N LEU A 148 2.21 -0.71 7.39
CA LEU A 148 2.87 0.47 8.00
C LEU A 148 3.15 0.32 9.50
N ALA A 149 2.49 -0.62 10.16
CA ALA A 149 2.69 -0.93 11.57
C ALA A 149 2.42 -2.42 11.80
N PRO A 150 3.13 -3.07 12.74
CA PRO A 150 2.86 -4.44 13.11
C PRO A 150 1.48 -4.56 13.77
N VAL A 151 0.76 -5.63 13.45
CA VAL A 151 -0.46 -6.02 14.14
C VAL A 151 -0.12 -7.25 14.99
N THR A 152 0.12 -7.04 16.29
CA THR A 152 0.45 -8.13 17.21
C THR A 152 -0.80 -8.85 17.68
N ALA A 153 -0.87 -10.16 17.48
CA ALA A 153 -1.86 -11.00 18.13
C ALA A 153 -1.41 -11.24 19.58
N GLY A 154 -2.15 -10.72 20.58
CA GLY A 154 -1.83 -10.85 22.00
C GLY A 154 -3.07 -10.84 22.90
N ALA A 155 -3.00 -11.54 24.03
CA ALA A 155 -4.14 -12.07 24.79
C ALA A 155 -5.10 -11.05 25.44
N ASP A 156 -4.70 -9.78 25.68
CA ASP A 156 -5.49 -8.87 26.53
C ASP A 156 -5.69 -7.43 26.01
N THR A 157 -5.26 -7.10 24.79
CA THR A 157 -5.51 -5.76 24.23
C THR A 157 -5.84 -5.85 22.74
N ALA A 158 -7.12 -5.64 22.42
CA ALA A 158 -7.71 -5.40 21.10
C ALA A 158 -6.85 -5.79 19.88
N SER A 159 -7.04 -7.01 19.35
CA SER A 159 -6.51 -7.45 18.04
C SER A 159 -7.17 -6.73 16.86
N GLY A 160 -7.26 -5.40 16.93
CA GLY A 160 -7.86 -4.55 15.90
C GLY A 160 -6.82 -4.02 14.94
N TRP A 161 -7.18 -3.92 13.67
CA TRP A 161 -6.37 -3.26 12.65
C TRP A 161 -7.23 -2.31 11.84
N GLY A 162 -6.59 -1.34 11.18
CA GLY A 162 -7.24 -0.43 10.26
C GLY A 162 -6.72 -0.58 8.84
N VAL A 163 -7.53 -0.16 7.87
CA VAL A 163 -7.10 0.01 6.48
C VAL A 163 -7.64 1.30 5.90
N ALA A 164 -6.81 1.96 5.10
CA ALA A 164 -7.18 3.14 4.32
C ALA A 164 -6.59 3.07 2.89
N VAL A 165 -7.18 3.81 1.96
CA VAL A 165 -6.60 4.00 0.63
C VAL A 165 -5.52 5.08 0.69
N GLY A 166 -4.31 4.76 0.25
CA GLY A 166 -3.18 5.67 0.20
C GLY A 166 -2.32 5.70 1.47
N VAL A 167 -1.00 5.76 1.26
CA VAL A 167 0.00 5.68 2.34
C VAL A 167 -0.08 6.88 3.31
N CYS A 168 -0.23 8.10 2.80
CA CYS A 168 -0.29 9.30 3.64
C CYS A 168 -1.56 9.32 4.50
N ALA A 169 -2.69 8.91 3.93
CA ALA A 169 -3.95 8.79 4.66
C ALA A 169 -3.84 7.78 5.80
N ALA A 170 -3.36 6.57 5.51
CA ALA A 170 -3.16 5.52 6.51
C ALA A 170 -2.23 5.96 7.65
N LEU A 171 -1.11 6.62 7.35
CA LEU A 171 -0.18 7.15 8.36
C LEU A 171 -0.84 8.20 9.27
N ARG A 172 -1.60 9.14 8.68
CA ARG A 172 -2.33 10.18 9.42
C ARG A 172 -3.37 9.59 10.36
N ILE A 173 -4.16 8.65 9.84
CA ILE A 173 -5.21 7.98 10.60
C ILE A 173 -4.60 7.15 11.72
N GLY A 174 -3.58 6.31 11.42
CA GLY A 174 -2.93 5.48 12.43
C GLY A 174 -2.34 6.30 13.58
N ARG A 175 -1.77 7.47 13.27
CA ARG A 175 -1.30 8.40 14.30
C ARG A 175 -2.45 8.98 15.15
N ALA A 176 -3.56 9.36 14.53
CA ALA A 176 -4.70 9.95 15.23
C ALA A 176 -5.44 8.94 16.12
N THR A 177 -5.60 7.71 15.65
CA THR A 177 -6.32 6.64 16.36
C THR A 177 -5.42 5.84 17.29
N ARG A 178 -4.09 5.97 17.15
CA ARG A 178 -3.09 5.10 17.80
C ARG A 178 -3.32 3.62 17.50
N MET A 179 -3.81 3.32 16.31
CA MET A 179 -4.06 1.95 15.84
C MET A 179 -3.09 1.58 14.71
N PRO A 180 -2.76 0.30 14.54
CA PRO A 180 -2.04 -0.14 13.35
C PRO A 180 -2.96 -0.01 12.13
N VAL A 181 -2.62 0.88 11.21
CA VAL A 181 -3.37 1.12 9.97
C VAL A 181 -2.51 0.76 8.77
N TRP A 182 -2.98 -0.15 7.93
CA TRP A 182 -2.34 -0.52 6.67
C TRP A 182 -2.89 0.33 5.53
N ALA A 183 -2.12 0.43 4.43
CA ALA A 183 -2.55 1.15 3.24
C ALA A 183 -2.78 0.20 2.06
N VAL A 184 -3.77 0.51 1.23
CA VAL A 184 -3.93 -0.06 -0.11
C VAL A 184 -3.64 1.00 -1.17
N PRO A 185 -3.15 0.63 -2.36
CA PRO A 185 -2.71 1.62 -3.36
C PRO A 185 -3.87 2.40 -3.99
N ASP A 186 -5.06 1.82 -4.03
CA ASP A 186 -6.26 2.38 -4.67
C ASP A 186 -7.54 1.81 -4.05
N ALA A 187 -8.69 2.36 -4.44
CA ALA A 187 -9.99 1.95 -3.94
C ALA A 187 -10.34 0.51 -4.31
N ALA A 188 -9.98 0.02 -5.50
CA ALA A 188 -10.31 -1.33 -5.93
C ALA A 188 -9.58 -2.38 -5.08
N ALA A 189 -8.32 -2.12 -4.72
CA ALA A 189 -7.53 -2.98 -3.86
C ALA A 189 -8.13 -3.15 -2.45
N LEU A 190 -8.91 -2.17 -1.97
CA LEU A 190 -9.57 -2.22 -0.66
C LEU A 190 -10.47 -3.45 -0.52
N ALA A 191 -11.21 -3.82 -1.57
CA ALA A 191 -12.08 -5.00 -1.55
C ALA A 191 -11.31 -6.29 -1.31
N HIS A 192 -10.03 -6.35 -1.69
CA HIS A 192 -9.28 -7.60 -1.75
C HIS A 192 -8.24 -7.76 -0.64
N VAL A 193 -7.92 -6.67 0.07
CA VAL A 193 -6.89 -6.63 1.11
C VAL A 193 -7.01 -7.83 2.06
N ARG A 194 -5.89 -8.54 2.29
CA ARG A 194 -5.83 -9.57 3.31
C ARG A 194 -5.52 -8.92 4.64
N TRP A 195 -6.34 -9.22 5.64
CA TRP A 195 -6.11 -8.74 6.99
C TRP A 195 -5.04 -9.58 7.71
N PRO A 196 -4.37 -8.98 8.72
CA PRO A 196 -3.41 -9.69 9.55
C PRO A 196 -4.07 -10.90 10.24
N ARG A 197 -3.31 -11.99 10.35
CA ARG A 197 -3.77 -13.19 11.04
C ARG A 197 -4.05 -12.88 12.52
N GLY A 198 -5.18 -13.38 13.03
CA GLY A 198 -5.57 -13.20 14.42
C GLY A 198 -6.22 -11.85 14.72
N ALA A 199 -6.43 -11.01 13.70
CA ALA A 199 -7.28 -9.84 13.82
C ALA A 199 -8.71 -10.26 14.23
N ARG A 200 -9.26 -9.57 15.24
CA ARG A 200 -10.63 -9.74 15.72
C ARG A 200 -11.54 -8.62 15.27
N SER A 201 -10.99 -7.43 15.02
CA SER A 201 -11.74 -6.31 14.47
C SER A 201 -11.02 -5.61 13.32
N ALA A 202 -11.79 -5.04 12.40
CA ALA A 202 -11.29 -4.29 11.26
C ALA A 202 -11.95 -2.90 11.19
N HIS A 203 -11.14 -1.85 11.20
CA HIS A 203 -11.58 -0.47 11.01
C HIS A 203 -11.35 -0.06 9.56
N LEU A 204 -12.43 0.19 8.83
CA LEU A 204 -12.39 0.55 7.42
C LEU A 204 -12.50 2.06 7.28
N PHE A 205 -11.38 2.74 7.06
CA PHE A 205 -11.36 4.19 6.96
C PHE A 205 -11.58 4.63 5.51
N ILE A 206 -12.61 5.45 5.31
CA ILE A 206 -13.11 5.87 4.00
C ILE A 206 -13.06 7.39 3.92
N ASP A 207 -12.45 7.96 2.89
CA ASP A 207 -12.58 9.39 2.63
C ASP A 207 -14.00 9.65 2.07
N PRO A 208 -14.86 10.42 2.78
CA PRO A 208 -16.22 10.67 2.33
C PRO A 208 -16.28 11.42 0.99
N ARG A 209 -15.19 12.08 0.58
CA ARG A 209 -15.07 12.79 -0.72
C ARG A 209 -14.73 11.86 -1.88
N GLU A 210 -14.48 10.57 -1.60
CA GLU A 210 -14.06 9.58 -2.60
C GLU A 210 -15.11 8.47 -2.77
N PRO A 211 -16.16 8.69 -3.60
CA PRO A 211 -17.23 7.72 -3.83
C PRO A 211 -16.74 6.32 -4.24
N ALA A 212 -15.60 6.24 -4.95
CA ALA A 212 -15.04 4.99 -5.43
C ALA A 212 -14.63 4.02 -4.30
N GLN A 213 -14.43 4.50 -3.06
CA GLN A 213 -14.02 3.68 -1.93
C GLN A 213 -15.17 2.89 -1.28
N TRP A 214 -16.41 3.35 -1.42
CA TRP A 214 -17.56 2.82 -0.67
C TRP A 214 -17.92 1.38 -1.04
N GLN A 215 -18.06 1.10 -2.34
CA GLN A 215 -18.40 -0.26 -2.80
C GLN A 215 -17.31 -1.29 -2.43
N PRO A 216 -16.01 -1.03 -2.67
CA PRO A 216 -14.95 -1.90 -2.18
C PRO A 216 -14.90 -2.07 -0.66
N ALA A 217 -15.18 -1.02 0.11
CA ALA A 217 -15.24 -1.09 1.57
C ALA A 217 -16.40 -1.97 2.04
N ALA A 218 -17.58 -1.85 1.45
CA ALA A 218 -18.74 -2.70 1.73
C ALA A 218 -18.43 -4.19 1.45
N GLU A 219 -17.75 -4.46 0.34
CA GLU A 219 -17.35 -5.83 -0.02
C GLU A 219 -16.28 -6.40 0.94
N LEU A 220 -15.32 -5.59 1.39
CA LEU A 220 -14.37 -5.99 2.43
C LEU A 220 -15.10 -6.27 3.76
N ALA A 221 -15.99 -5.38 4.17
CA ALA A 221 -16.78 -5.52 5.40
C ALA A 221 -17.60 -6.80 5.39
N ARG A 222 -18.30 -7.08 4.29
CA ARG A 222 -19.07 -8.31 4.11
C ARG A 222 -18.21 -9.55 4.28
N LYS A 223 -17.02 -9.59 3.67
CA LYS A 223 -16.08 -10.73 3.78
C LYS A 223 -15.51 -10.88 5.19
N ALA A 224 -15.10 -9.77 5.81
CA ALA A 224 -14.54 -9.79 7.16
C ALA A 224 -15.58 -10.24 8.19
N ASN A 225 -16.81 -9.72 8.13
CA ASN A 225 -17.93 -10.16 8.96
C ASN A 225 -18.24 -11.66 8.76
N ALA A 226 -18.26 -12.13 7.51
CA ALA A 226 -18.46 -13.55 7.21
C ALA A 226 -17.33 -14.45 7.78
N CYS A 227 -16.16 -13.89 8.03
CA CYS A 227 -15.03 -14.56 8.70
C CYS A 227 -14.98 -14.32 10.22
N GLY A 228 -16.01 -13.67 10.80
CA GLY A 228 -16.13 -13.47 12.25
C GLY A 228 -15.33 -12.30 12.81
N LEU A 229 -14.92 -11.34 11.99
CA LEU A 229 -14.33 -10.08 12.47
C LEU A 229 -15.44 -9.07 12.79
N ASP A 230 -15.25 -8.30 13.87
CA ASP A 230 -16.03 -7.10 14.13
C ASP A 230 -15.59 -5.98 13.18
N VAL A 231 -16.48 -5.53 12.30
CA VAL A 231 -16.14 -4.50 11.31
C VAL A 231 -16.71 -3.14 11.71
N TYR A 232 -15.85 -2.12 11.69
CA TYR A 232 -16.18 -0.73 11.99
C TYR A 232 -15.88 0.17 10.78
N PRO A 233 -16.89 0.50 9.97
CA PRO A 233 -16.74 1.51 8.93
C PRO A 233 -16.60 2.90 9.55
N MET A 234 -15.57 3.63 9.14
CA MET A 234 -15.25 4.96 9.67
C MET A 234 -15.11 5.95 8.51
N ALA A 235 -15.92 7.01 8.53
CA ALA A 235 -15.66 8.16 7.67
C ALA A 235 -14.45 8.90 8.25
N ALA A 236 -13.39 9.03 7.45
CA ALA A 236 -12.14 9.69 7.81
C ALA A 236 -11.97 10.95 6.97
N GLN A 237 -12.41 12.09 7.50
CA GLN A 237 -12.22 13.37 6.85
C GLN A 237 -10.81 13.89 7.16
N LEU A 238 -9.96 13.86 6.15
CA LEU A 238 -8.60 14.38 6.21
C LEU A 238 -8.63 15.87 5.84
N ALA A 239 -8.17 16.74 6.74
CA ALA A 239 -7.98 18.15 6.43
C ALA A 239 -7.02 18.30 5.24
N ASP A 240 -7.34 19.25 4.35
CA ASP A 240 -6.44 19.61 3.26
C ASP A 240 -5.15 20.20 3.84
N VAL A 241 -4.02 19.85 3.23
CA VAL A 241 -2.70 20.19 3.77
C VAL A 241 -2.28 21.60 3.36
N ALA A 242 -3.11 22.29 2.57
CA ALA A 242 -2.88 23.65 2.14
C ALA A 242 -3.53 24.67 3.09
N SER A 243 -2.66 25.52 3.65
CA SER A 243 -2.91 26.79 4.35
C SER A 243 -2.73 26.77 5.87
N ALA A 244 -1.82 27.64 6.29
CA ALA A 244 -1.54 28.16 7.62
C ALA A 244 -0.54 27.40 8.50
N ALA A 245 0.40 28.20 9.03
CA ALA A 245 1.41 27.89 10.03
C ALA A 245 0.80 27.47 11.39
N GLY A 246 0.01 26.39 11.38
CA GLY A 246 -0.61 25.77 12.54
C GLY A 246 -0.36 24.26 12.52
N ALA A 247 -0.36 23.65 13.71
CA ALA A 247 -0.13 22.21 13.89
C ALA A 247 -0.97 21.35 12.93
N PRO A 248 -0.48 20.17 12.51
CA PRO A 248 -1.23 19.29 11.61
C PRO A 248 -2.62 19.01 12.17
N HIS A 249 -3.66 19.43 11.43
CA HIS A 249 -5.04 19.18 11.81
C HIS A 249 -5.29 17.68 11.90
N SER A 250 -5.71 17.23 13.08
CA SER A 250 -6.05 15.82 13.31
C SER A 250 -7.26 15.45 12.44
N PRO A 251 -7.24 14.26 11.81
CA PRO A 251 -8.36 13.80 11.00
C PRO A 251 -9.62 13.68 11.86
N GLN A 252 -10.77 14.08 11.31
CA GLN A 252 -12.07 13.85 11.93
C GLN A 252 -12.54 12.45 11.55
N ILE A 253 -12.75 11.62 12.56
CA ILE A 253 -13.08 10.20 12.39
C ILE A 253 -14.43 9.94 13.06
N THR A 254 -15.40 9.53 12.26
CA THR A 254 -16.77 9.28 12.72
C THR A 254 -17.24 7.93 12.23
N ALA A 255 -17.99 7.19 13.05
CA ALA A 255 -18.61 5.94 12.62
C ALA A 255 -19.58 6.20 11.46
N THR A 256 -19.58 5.32 10.47
CA THR A 256 -20.48 5.40 9.30
C THR A 256 -21.09 4.03 8.99
N ARG A 257 -22.02 4.00 8.03
CA ARG A 257 -22.65 2.77 7.52
C ARG A 257 -22.27 2.56 6.06
N LEU A 258 -22.05 1.30 5.68
CA LEU A 258 -21.73 0.86 4.33
C LEU A 258 -22.96 0.36 3.58
#